data_AF-A0A1M5KN51-F1
#
_entry.id   AF-A0A1M5KN51-F1
#
_cell.length_a   1.000
_cell.length_b   1.000
_cell.length_c   1.000
_cell.angle_alpha   90.00
_cell.angle_beta   90.00
_cell.angle_gamma   90.00
#
_symmetry.space_group_name_H-M   'P 1'
#
loop_
_entity.id
_entity.type
_entity.pdbx_description
1 polymer ?
#
loop_
_entity_poly.entity_id
_entity_poly.type
_entity_poly.pdbx_seq_one_letter_code
_entity_poly.pdbx_strand_id
1 'polypeptide(L)'
;MIKNLLLLLLLGFGLQAAAFQSDTSAYQIQRLKINGLLAERSERFGQYDQSLDARTGIFGFQTKRDIKNSNEILRQIVLNDNNIFKELKILMDYKDQEVKEVINTANTTNSRIGAYMLSIKKLQDQNQFLKKEAQQAEKGKTFYVYVIIFLVLALGGTAFVLLKKMKKI
;
A
#
# COMPACT_ATOMS: atom_id res chain seq x y z
N MET A 1 3.98 27.93 -29.09
CA MET A 1 4.30 27.93 -27.65
C MET A 1 3.71 26.74 -26.89
N ILE A 2 2.46 26.32 -27.15
CA ILE A 2 1.84 25.12 -26.53
C ILE A 2 2.65 23.82 -26.76
N LYS A 3 3.24 23.62 -27.95
CA LYS A 3 4.04 22.43 -28.29
C LYS A 3 5.31 22.30 -27.43
N ASN A 4 6.01 23.41 -27.19
CA ASN A 4 7.22 23.43 -26.38
C ASN A 4 6.89 23.22 -24.89
N LEU A 5 5.72 23.69 -24.44
CA LEU A 5 5.23 23.46 -23.08
C LEU A 5 4.90 21.98 -22.85
N LEU A 6 4.22 21.33 -23.80
CA LEU A 6 3.90 19.89 -23.76
C LEU A 6 5.16 19.01 -23.74
N LEU A 7 6.18 19.39 -24.52
CA LEU A 7 7.46 18.68 -24.56
C LEU A 7 8.20 18.77 -23.21
N LEU A 8 8.16 19.94 -22.56
CA LEU A 8 8.77 20.16 -21.25
C LEU A 8 8.03 19.38 -20.15
N LEU A 9 6.70 19.28 -20.27
CA LEU A 9 5.85 18.51 -19.36
C LEU A 9 6.12 17.00 -19.49
N LEU A 10 6.29 16.49 -20.72
CA LEU A 10 6.66 15.09 -20.97
C LEU A 10 8.05 14.73 -20.43
N LEU A 11 9.03 15.64 -20.59
CA LEU A 11 10.38 15.45 -20.06
C LEU A 11 10.40 15.47 -18.52
N GLY A 12 9.53 16.27 -17.89
CA GLY A 12 9.37 16.29 -16.43
C GLY A 12 8.77 15.00 -15.86
N PHE A 13 7.85 14.35 -16.58
CA PHE A 13 7.28 13.06 -16.16
C PHE A 13 8.26 11.89 -16.34
N GLY A 14 9.16 11.94 -17.33
CA GLY A 14 10.17 10.90 -17.55
C GLY A 14 11.21 10.78 -16.43
N LEU A 15 11.52 11.88 -15.73
CA LEU A 15 12.50 11.89 -14.65
C LEU A 15 11.99 11.28 -13.34
N GLN A 16 10.67 11.18 -13.13
CA GLN A 16 10.11 10.58 -11.91
C GLN A 16 10.02 9.05 -11.97
N ALA A 17 10.03 8.45 -13.17
CA ALA A 17 9.97 7.00 -13.34
C ALA A 17 11.23 6.27 -12.83
N ALA A 18 12.38 6.94 -12.81
CA ALA A 18 13.64 6.37 -12.34
C ALA A 18 13.79 6.32 -10.80
N ALA A 19 12.90 6.98 -10.05
CA ALA A 19 12.98 7.08 -8.59
C ALA A 19 12.20 5.98 -7.85
N PHE A 20 11.45 5.12 -8.55
CA PHE A 20 10.57 4.10 -7.95
C PHE A 20 11.22 2.72 -7.74
N GLN A 21 12.55 2.60 -7.86
CA GLN A 21 13.25 1.31 -7.82
C GLN A 21 14.24 1.17 -6.65
N SER A 22 14.01 1.89 -5.55
CA SER A 22 14.93 1.92 -4.40
C SER A 22 14.76 0.76 -3.42
N ASP A 23 13.56 0.20 -3.27
CA ASP A 23 13.28 -0.73 -2.16
C ASP A 23 13.77 -2.17 -2.44
N THR A 24 13.95 -2.55 -3.71
CA THR A 24 14.51 -3.85 -4.10
C THR A 24 16.05 -3.90 -4.05
N SER A 25 16.72 -2.78 -3.79
CA SER A 25 18.19 -2.71 -3.88
C SER A 25 18.91 -3.46 -2.74
N ALA A 26 18.54 -3.21 -1.48
CA ALA A 26 19.24 -3.76 -0.32
C ALA A 26 19.11 -5.29 -0.21
N TYR A 27 17.90 -5.83 -0.43
CA TYR A 27 17.66 -7.28 -0.42
C TYR A 27 18.47 -7.99 -1.52
N GLN A 28 18.51 -7.43 -2.74
CA GLN A 28 19.27 -8.04 -3.84
C GLN A 28 20.78 -7.93 -3.63
N ILE A 29 21.27 -6.80 -3.13
CA ILE A 29 22.68 -6.62 -2.75
C ILE A 29 23.07 -7.68 -1.71
N GLN A 30 22.22 -7.92 -0.72
CA GLN A 30 22.45 -8.92 0.32
C GLN A 30 22.50 -10.35 -0.26
N ARG A 31 21.61 -10.69 -1.19
CA ARG A 31 21.67 -11.99 -1.90
C ARG A 31 22.94 -12.18 -2.71
N LEU A 32 23.38 -11.13 -3.42
CA LEU A 32 24.63 -11.19 -4.19
C LEU A 32 25.83 -11.42 -3.27
N LYS A 33 25.86 -10.77 -2.11
CA LYS A 33 26.90 -10.97 -1.09
C LYS A 33 26.92 -12.42 -0.56
N ILE A 34 25.76 -12.98 -0.24
CA ILE A 34 25.64 -14.39 0.19
C ILE A 34 26.12 -15.34 -0.91
N ASN A 35 25.74 -15.11 -2.17
CA ASN A 35 26.19 -15.93 -3.29
C ASN A 35 27.72 -15.87 -3.47
N GLY A 36 28.33 -14.70 -3.25
CA GLY A 36 29.79 -14.57 -3.24
C GLY A 36 30.44 -15.42 -2.15
N LEU A 37 29.92 -15.38 -0.93
CA LEU A 37 30.41 -16.22 0.17
C LEU A 37 30.22 -17.72 -0.10
N LEU A 38 29.09 -18.12 -0.68
CA LEU A 38 28.83 -19.50 -1.06
C LEU A 38 29.79 -20.00 -2.15
N ALA A 39 30.13 -19.14 -3.13
CA ALA A 39 31.14 -19.47 -4.13
C ALA A 39 32.52 -19.66 -3.50
N GLU A 40 32.92 -18.76 -2.60
CA GLU A 40 34.18 -18.87 -1.86
C GLU A 40 34.22 -20.15 -1.00
N ARG A 41 33.13 -20.48 -0.31
CA ARG A 41 32.99 -21.73 0.44
C ARG A 41 33.17 -22.95 -0.47
N SER A 42 32.55 -22.94 -1.65
CA SER A 42 32.67 -24.03 -2.62
C SER A 42 34.10 -24.22 -3.10
N GLU A 43 34.81 -23.14 -3.39
CA GLU A 43 36.22 -23.18 -3.78
C GLU A 43 37.11 -23.75 -2.66
N ARG A 44 36.93 -23.26 -1.43
CA ARG A 44 37.66 -23.74 -0.25
C ARG A 44 37.39 -25.20 0.05
N PHE A 45 36.16 -25.68 -0.15
CA PHE A 45 35.83 -27.09 -0.04
C PHE A 45 36.59 -27.94 -1.07
N GLY A 46 36.72 -27.47 -2.32
CA GLY A 46 37.54 -28.14 -3.33
C GLY A 46 39.02 -28.20 -2.93
N GLN A 47 39.57 -27.11 -2.38
CA GLN A 47 40.94 -27.09 -1.85
C GLN A 47 41.12 -28.04 -0.65
N TYR A 48 40.11 -28.12 0.22
CA TYR A 48 40.12 -29.04 1.35
C TYR A 48 40.17 -30.48 0.88
N ASP A 49 39.32 -30.86 -0.08
CA ASP A 49 39.29 -32.19 -0.66
C ASP A 49 40.65 -32.59 -1.26
N GLN A 50 41.24 -31.70 -2.07
CA GLN A 50 42.60 -31.89 -2.61
C GLN A 50 43.67 -32.02 -1.51
N SER A 51 43.52 -31.30 -0.40
CA SER A 51 44.45 -31.35 0.72
C SER A 51 44.37 -32.65 1.53
N LEU A 52 43.24 -33.36 1.49
CA LEU A 52 43.09 -34.66 2.15
C LEU A 52 43.90 -35.75 1.42
N ASP A 53 44.00 -35.65 0.09
CA ASP A 53 44.77 -36.62 -0.72
C ASP A 53 46.28 -36.34 -0.72
N ALA A 54 46.71 -35.19 -0.22
CA ALA A 54 48.12 -34.82 -0.17
C ALA A 54 48.93 -35.72 0.78
N ARG A 55 49.83 -36.53 0.18
CA ARG A 55 50.73 -37.45 0.91
C ARG A 55 52.17 -37.12 0.59
N THR A 56 52.74 -36.12 1.27
CA THR A 56 54.10 -35.64 0.96
C THR A 56 55.21 -36.34 1.74
N GLY A 57 54.86 -37.36 2.54
CA GLY A 57 55.83 -38.14 3.32
C GLY A 57 56.66 -39.08 2.45
N ILE A 58 57.86 -39.39 2.94
CA ILE A 58 58.89 -40.20 2.24
C ILE A 58 58.39 -41.61 1.81
N PHE A 59 57.30 -42.10 2.40
CA PHE A 59 56.68 -43.39 2.08
C PHE A 59 55.22 -43.29 1.63
N GLY A 60 54.79 -42.13 1.12
CA GLY A 60 53.38 -41.92 0.75
C GLY A 60 52.44 -41.82 1.95
N PHE A 61 52.98 -41.55 3.14
CA PHE A 61 52.19 -41.21 4.33
C PHE A 61 51.89 -39.71 4.37
N GLN A 62 50.75 -39.36 4.96
CA GLN A 62 50.46 -37.96 5.29
C GLN A 62 51.44 -37.47 6.34
N THR A 63 52.00 -36.28 6.12
CA THR A 63 52.85 -35.63 7.10
C THR A 63 52.01 -34.77 8.05
N LYS A 64 52.57 -34.43 9.23
CA LYS A 64 51.96 -33.45 10.14
C LYS A 64 51.68 -32.11 9.44
N ARG A 65 52.50 -31.72 8.47
CA ARG A 65 52.34 -30.50 7.67
C ARG A 65 51.11 -30.58 6.78
N ASP A 66 50.89 -31.72 6.13
CA ASP A 66 49.72 -31.97 5.27
C ASP A 66 48.43 -31.90 6.10
N ILE A 67 48.43 -32.54 7.28
CA ILE A 67 47.30 -32.51 8.23
C ILE A 67 47.05 -31.10 8.78
N LYS A 68 48.10 -30.32 9.04
CA LYS A 68 47.94 -28.93 9.51
C LYS A 68 47.33 -28.05 8.41
N ASN A 69 47.73 -28.26 7.15
CA ASN A 69 47.20 -27.53 6.02
C ASN A 69 45.70 -27.80 5.81
N SER A 70 45.29 -29.08 5.81
CA SER A 70 43.87 -29.43 5.67
C SER A 70 43.01 -28.90 6.82
N ASN A 71 43.51 -28.94 8.06
CA ASN A 71 42.82 -28.33 9.20
C ASN A 71 42.70 -26.81 9.10
N GLU A 72 43.71 -26.12 8.57
CA GLU A 72 43.63 -24.68 8.36
C GLU A 72 42.59 -24.33 7.30
N ILE A 73 42.52 -25.08 6.19
CA ILE A 73 41.47 -24.89 5.18
C ILE A 73 40.09 -25.14 5.79
N LEU A 74 39.93 -26.19 6.59
CA LEU A 74 38.68 -26.48 7.30
C LEU A 74 38.29 -25.34 8.25
N ARG A 75 39.26 -24.76 8.98
CA ARG A 75 39.02 -23.58 9.82
C ARG A 75 38.50 -22.40 9.01
N GLN A 76 39.08 -22.15 7.83
CA GLN A 76 38.62 -21.08 6.94
C GLN A 76 37.21 -21.33 6.41
N ILE A 77 36.87 -22.58 6.07
CA ILE A 77 35.50 -22.96 5.68
C ILE A 77 34.51 -22.63 6.81
N VAL A 78 34.81 -23.03 8.04
CA VAL A 78 33.93 -22.75 9.19
C VAL A 78 33.77 -21.24 9.44
N LEU A 79 34.84 -20.45 9.28
CA LEU A 79 34.75 -18.99 9.38
C LEU A 79 33.87 -18.38 8.27
N ASN A 80 33.98 -18.90 7.04
CA ASN A 80 33.12 -18.51 5.94
C ASN A 80 31.65 -18.87 6.22
N ASP A 81 31.38 -20.09 6.71
CA ASP A 81 30.04 -20.54 7.10
C ASP A 81 29.41 -19.62 8.16
N ASN A 82 30.18 -19.19 9.16
CA ASN A 82 29.70 -18.22 10.16
C ASN A 82 29.32 -16.88 9.52
N ASN A 83 30.10 -16.41 8.54
CA ASN A 83 29.75 -15.20 7.79
C ASN A 83 28.48 -15.42 6.96
N ILE A 84 28.35 -16.55 6.27
CA ILE A 84 27.13 -16.91 5.52
C ILE A 84 25.90 -16.87 6.44
N PHE A 85 25.97 -17.48 7.63
CA PHE A 85 24.87 -17.47 8.58
C PHE A 85 24.48 -16.08 9.05
N LYS A 86 25.48 -15.22 9.32
CA LYS A 86 25.23 -13.82 9.68
C LYS A 86 24.50 -13.07 8.56
N GLU A 87 24.97 -13.21 7.33
CA GLU A 87 24.38 -12.53 6.18
C GLU A 87 22.99 -13.08 5.82
N LEU A 88 22.75 -14.39 6.00
CA LEU A 88 21.42 -15.01 5.85
C LEU A 88 20.43 -14.50 6.89
N LYS A 89 20.87 -14.31 8.15
CA LYS A 89 20.01 -13.73 9.19
C LYS A 89 19.56 -12.32 8.81
N ILE A 90 20.48 -11.48 8.35
CA ILE A 90 20.16 -10.13 7.85
C ILE A 90 19.16 -10.20 6.69
N LEU A 91 19.33 -11.15 5.76
CA LEU A 91 18.41 -11.35 4.64
C LEU A 91 17.00 -11.74 5.12
N MET A 92 16.89 -12.59 6.15
CA MET A 92 15.61 -12.95 6.75
C MET A 92 14.95 -11.75 7.44
N ASP A 93 15.73 -10.95 8.18
CA ASP A 93 15.22 -9.75 8.85
C ASP A 93 14.61 -8.76 7.84
N TYR A 94 15.24 -8.57 6.67
CA TYR A 94 14.66 -7.76 5.59
C TYR A 94 13.32 -8.30 5.08
N LYS A 95 13.23 -9.62 4.88
CA LYS A 95 11.98 -10.26 4.43
C LYS A 95 10.87 -10.14 5.47
N ASP A 96 11.21 -10.28 6.76
CA ASP A 96 10.26 -10.13 7.86
C ASP A 96 9.76 -8.67 7.98
N GLN A 97 10.62 -7.70 7.71
CA GLN A 97 10.22 -6.28 7.64
C GLN A 97 9.25 -6.03 6.50
N GLU A 98 9.52 -6.54 5.29
CA GLU A 98 8.64 -6.42 4.13
C GLU A 98 7.25 -7.03 4.41
N VAL A 99 7.22 -8.23 5.01
CA VAL A 99 5.95 -8.89 5.40
C VAL A 99 5.18 -8.06 6.43
N LYS A 100 5.86 -7.49 7.43
CA LYS A 100 5.22 -6.62 8.42
C LYS A 100 4.64 -5.35 7.79
N GLU A 101 5.34 -4.74 6.84
CA GLU A 101 4.83 -3.57 6.11
C GLU A 101 3.58 -3.90 5.30
N VAL A 102 3.55 -5.03 4.60
CA VAL A 102 2.37 -5.48 3.85
C VAL A 102 1.18 -5.68 4.79
N ILE A 103 1.38 -6.36 5.93
CA ILE A 103 0.33 -6.60 6.92
C ILE A 103 -0.17 -5.27 7.51
N ASN A 104 0.73 -4.37 7.90
CA ASN A 104 0.37 -3.07 8.45
C ASN A 104 -0.38 -2.21 7.43
N THR A 105 0.04 -2.22 6.17
CA THR A 105 -0.63 -1.51 5.07
C THR A 105 -2.02 -2.06 4.82
N ALA A 106 -2.19 -3.38 4.83
CA ALA A 106 -3.51 -4.01 4.71
C ALA A 106 -4.43 -3.64 5.88
N ASN A 107 -3.93 -3.71 7.12
CA ASN A 107 -4.68 -3.37 8.33
C ASN A 107 -5.10 -1.90 8.36
N THR A 108 -4.19 -0.99 8.04
CA THR A 108 -4.47 0.45 7.98
C THR A 108 -5.47 0.78 6.86
N THR A 109 -5.35 0.13 5.69
CA THR A 109 -6.30 0.28 4.58
C THR A 109 -7.69 -0.22 4.98
N ASN A 110 -7.80 -1.39 5.59
CA ASN A 110 -9.09 -1.90 6.09
C ASN A 110 -9.73 -0.97 7.12
N SER A 111 -8.93 -0.43 8.05
CA SER A 111 -9.40 0.56 9.02
C SER A 111 -9.92 1.83 8.34
N ARG A 112 -9.19 2.36 7.34
CA ARG A 112 -9.62 3.50 6.53
C ARG A 112 -10.91 3.22 5.77
N ILE A 113 -11.03 2.04 5.15
CA ILE A 113 -12.26 1.62 4.45
C ILE A 113 -13.44 1.58 5.42
N GLY A 114 -13.26 1.01 6.62
CA GLY A 114 -14.28 1.02 7.66
C GLY A 114 -14.70 2.43 8.07
N ALA A 115 -13.74 3.33 8.29
CA ALA A 115 -14.02 4.73 8.59
C ALA A 115 -14.77 5.45 7.45
N TYR A 116 -14.35 5.26 6.20
CA TYR A 116 -15.04 5.82 5.04
C TYR A 116 -16.47 5.28 4.91
N MET A 117 -16.68 3.99 5.15
CA MET A 117 -18.02 3.39 5.13
C MET A 117 -18.93 4.04 6.19
N LEU A 118 -18.43 4.30 7.39
CA LEU A 118 -19.17 5.02 8.43
C LEU A 118 -19.51 6.47 8.01
N SER A 119 -18.55 7.19 7.43
CA SER A 119 -18.78 8.54 6.92
C SER A 119 -19.81 8.56 5.79
N ILE A 120 -19.72 7.63 4.85
CA ILE A 120 -20.68 7.48 3.75
C ILE A 120 -22.07 7.21 4.31
N LYS A 121 -22.19 6.29 5.28
CA LYS A 121 -23.49 6.00 5.91
C LYS A 121 -24.08 7.24 6.59
N LYS A 122 -23.27 8.00 7.35
CA LYS A 122 -23.71 9.25 7.97
C LYS A 122 -24.21 10.27 6.93
N LEU A 123 -23.49 10.41 5.81
CA LEU A 123 -23.91 11.29 4.71
C LEU A 123 -25.21 10.81 4.05
N GLN A 124 -25.38 9.51 3.87
CA GLN A 124 -26.61 8.92 3.34
C GLN A 124 -27.81 9.17 4.28
N ASP A 125 -27.62 8.95 5.58
CA ASP A 125 -28.66 9.19 6.60
C ASP A 125 -29.07 10.67 6.63
N GLN A 126 -28.09 11.58 6.60
CA GLN A 126 -28.34 13.03 6.52
C GLN A 126 -29.06 13.42 5.23
N ASN A 127 -28.67 12.85 4.10
CA ASN A 127 -29.32 13.12 2.81
C ASN A 127 -30.77 12.63 2.82
N GLN A 128 -31.03 11.44 3.37
CA GLN A 128 -32.38 10.93 3.53
C GLN A 128 -33.22 11.79 4.47
N PHE A 129 -32.64 12.29 5.56
CA PHE A 129 -33.29 13.21 6.49
C PHE A 129 -33.67 14.52 5.80
N LEU A 130 -32.71 15.18 5.13
CA LEU A 130 -32.95 16.43 4.39
C LEU A 130 -33.99 16.25 3.29
N LYS A 131 -33.99 15.10 2.60
CA LYS A 131 -35.00 14.80 1.57
C LYS A 131 -36.40 14.66 2.18
N LYS A 132 -36.52 14.08 3.37
CA LYS A 132 -37.80 14.00 4.09
C LYS A 132 -38.28 15.38 4.54
N GLU A 133 -37.39 16.23 5.07
CA GLU A 133 -37.72 17.61 5.45
C GLU A 133 -38.18 18.43 4.24
N ALA A 134 -37.46 18.34 3.12
CA ALA A 134 -37.83 19.03 1.88
C ALA A 134 -39.22 18.58 1.38
N GLN A 135 -39.52 17.27 1.43
CA GLN A 135 -40.84 16.75 1.07
C GLN A 135 -41.95 17.23 2.02
N GLN A 136 -41.68 17.32 3.33
CA GLN A 136 -42.65 17.85 4.28
C GLN A 136 -42.90 19.36 4.06
N ALA A 137 -41.84 20.13 3.81
CA ALA A 137 -41.94 21.55 3.49
C ALA A 137 -42.73 21.80 2.19
N GLU A 138 -42.51 21.00 1.14
CA GLU A 138 -43.29 21.05 -0.10
C GLU A 138 -44.77 20.77 0.14
N LYS A 139 -45.10 19.72 0.91
CA LYS A 139 -46.50 19.40 1.27
C LYS A 139 -47.16 20.54 2.03
N GLY A 140 -46.46 21.14 3.00
CA GLY A 140 -46.94 22.31 3.73
C GLY A 140 -47.22 23.48 2.78
N LYS A 141 -46.30 23.78 1.86
CA LYS A 141 -46.47 24.84 0.86
C LYS A 141 -47.70 24.59 -0.03
N THR A 142 -47.90 23.37 -0.52
CA THR A 142 -49.10 23.02 -1.29
C THR A 142 -50.39 23.20 -0.49
N PHE A 143 -50.40 22.82 0.80
CA PHE A 143 -51.55 23.03 1.68
C PHE A 143 -51.90 24.51 1.85
N TYR A 144 -50.92 25.38 2.11
CA TYR A 144 -51.14 26.82 2.21
C TYR A 144 -51.70 27.43 0.91
N VAL A 145 -51.22 26.97 -0.25
CA VAL A 145 -51.72 27.42 -1.56
C VAL A 145 -53.21 27.07 -1.72
N TYR A 146 -53.63 25.84 -1.38
CA TYR A 146 -55.05 25.45 -1.44
C TYR A 146 -55.93 26.26 -0.48
N VAL A 147 -55.45 26.54 0.74
CA VAL A 147 -56.18 27.36 1.72
C VAL A 147 -56.35 28.79 1.21
N ILE A 148 -55.32 29.39 0.60
CA ILE A 148 -55.39 30.73 0.01
C ILE A 148 -56.42 30.77 -1.14
N ILE A 149 -56.41 29.78 -2.05
CA ILE A 149 -57.37 29.71 -3.15
C ILE A 149 -58.82 29.62 -2.61
N PHE A 150 -59.04 28.79 -1.59
CA PHE A 150 -60.35 28.66 -0.96
C PHE A 150 -60.82 29.98 -0.34
N LEU A 151 -59.94 30.69 0.37
CA LEU A 151 -60.23 32.00 0.97
C LEU A 151 -60.60 33.06 -0.09
N VAL A 152 -59.86 33.10 -1.20
CA VAL A 152 -60.15 34.02 -2.32
C VAL A 152 -61.52 33.73 -2.93
N LEU A 153 -61.86 32.45 -3.14
CA LEU A 153 -63.17 32.06 -3.66
C LEU A 153 -64.30 32.40 -2.68
N ALA A 154 -64.12 32.19 -1.38
CA ALA A 154 -65.10 32.54 -0.35
C ALA A 154 -65.34 34.07 -0.27
N LEU A 155 -64.27 34.87 -0.33
CA LEU A 155 -64.36 36.32 -0.35
C LEU A 155 -64.99 36.84 -1.66
N GLY A 156 -64.61 36.29 -2.81
CA GLY A 156 -65.23 36.62 -4.09
C GLY A 156 -66.72 36.27 -4.14
N GLY A 157 -67.09 35.11 -3.61
CA GLY A 157 -68.48 34.66 -3.52
C GLY A 157 -69.33 35.56 -2.62
N THR A 158 -68.83 35.92 -1.44
CA THR A 158 -69.54 36.83 -0.52
C THR A 158 -69.66 38.24 -1.09
N ALA A 159 -68.61 38.77 -1.73
CA ALA A 159 -68.65 40.06 -2.43
C ALA A 159 -69.67 40.07 -3.58
N PHE A 160 -69.74 39.00 -4.37
CA PHE A 160 -70.73 38.87 -5.45
C PHE A 160 -72.17 38.87 -4.92
N VAL A 161 -72.44 38.15 -3.83
CA VAL A 161 -73.76 38.11 -3.20
C VAL A 161 -74.15 39.48 -2.62
N LEU A 162 -73.20 40.19 -1.99
CA LEU A 162 -73.44 41.55 -1.48
C LEU A 162 -73.70 42.55 -2.60
N LEU A 163 -72.92 42.52 -3.68
CA LEU A 163 -73.13 43.37 -4.86
C LEU A 163 -74.47 43.08 -5.53
N LYS A 164 -74.88 41.80 -5.61
CA LYS A 164 -76.20 41.42 -6.14
C LYS A 164 -77.35 41.89 -5.24
N LYS A 165 -77.15 41.91 -3.91
CA LYS A 165 -78.12 42.49 -2.95
C LYS A 165 -78.23 44.01 -3.09
N MET A 166 -77.11 44.72 -3.25
CA MET A 166 -77.10 46.18 -3.41
C MET A 166 -77.69 46.65 -4.74
N LYS A 167 -77.57 45.87 -5.82
CA LYS A 167 -78.16 46.19 -7.13
C LYS A 167 -79.67 45.93 -7.23
N LYS A 168 -80.26 45.35 -6.18
CA LYS A 168 -81.69 44.96 -6.09
C LYS A 168 -82.48 45.84 -5.11
N ILE A 169 -81.85 46.88 -4.57
CA ILE A 169 -82.45 48.04 -3.89
C ILE A 169 -82.47 49.17 -4.92
#